data_AF-A0A2R9SQ18-F1
#
_entry.id   AF-A0A2R9SQ18-F1
#
_cell.length_a   1.000
_cell.length_b   1.000
_cell.length_c   1.000
_cell.angle_alpha   90.00
_cell.angle_beta   90.00
_cell.angle_gamma   90.00
#
_symmetry.space_group_name_H-M   'P 1'
#
loop_
_entity.id
_entity.type
_entity.pdbx_description
1 polymer ?
#
loop_
_entity_poly.entity_id
_entity_poly.type
_entity_poly.pdbx_seq_one_letter_code
_entity_poly.pdbx_strand_id
1 'polypeptide(L)'
;MNWTFISVSQYQNLLFNMQALRTSALVLALACFAVSMFLSIWLTHHAYNPIRHLLEKMSAIPKVKDRRQINEFAILDMTYAEMTEKMRSMESEASVARQAHVLQLLKGGDETAFHRLAGEGKGPYFLAVALLLDSEDGSPGGEDEELQSYACAAVARAAQHMLEPEGASVAAVGDGTVAILLPMKQSRPPLHVLGMLEELQGEILRTLRVSVTVGIGTAAQTYEELRESFDCAQSCFRQRFFEGKGRLFQADPVIIAVTEPSEAQYPDKREKRIIDAIKLQQSDKLEKEIDQWIKEIRDYNYHEVMFFINQFIGGLYKQLNVHTVKNRESADLFLGFTRRITRFQTLQETADALKELALQLCSLSEESGAVRHAEVVDFIQMYVRKHYARPDMSLEQVAGEVKLSRSYVGKLFKAHCELSFNDYLNAVRLEKARELLASTEDSVQSISEQVGILNTTYFYTLFKKHYQISPAQFRSQHAIETKKAQ
;
A
#
# COMPACT_ATOMS: atom_id res chain seq x y z
N MET A 1 48.20 -95.06 -81.64
CA MET A 1 47.09 -94.69 -80.75
C MET A 1 47.54 -94.87 -79.30
N ASN A 2 46.98 -94.06 -78.40
CA ASN A 2 47.09 -94.08 -76.93
C ASN A 2 48.35 -93.45 -76.34
N TRP A 3 48.42 -92.11 -76.37
CA TRP A 3 49.29 -91.37 -75.46
C TRP A 3 48.53 -91.13 -74.15
N THR A 4 48.98 -91.74 -73.07
CA THR A 4 48.55 -91.48 -71.68
C THR A 4 49.50 -90.45 -71.07
N PHE A 5 48.97 -89.30 -70.64
CA PHE A 5 49.73 -88.34 -69.85
C PHE A 5 49.80 -88.82 -68.40
N ILE A 6 51.01 -89.17 -67.94
CA ILE A 6 51.30 -89.44 -66.53
C ILE A 6 52.09 -88.23 -66.01
N SER A 7 51.46 -87.40 -65.19
CA SER A 7 52.16 -86.34 -64.46
C SER A 7 52.62 -86.89 -63.11
N VAL A 8 53.94 -86.98 -62.92
CA VAL A 8 54.53 -87.30 -61.61
C VAL A 8 54.82 -85.97 -60.91
N SER A 9 53.98 -85.60 -59.95
CA SER A 9 54.24 -84.44 -59.08
C SER A 9 54.90 -84.91 -57.79
N GLN A 10 56.06 -84.33 -57.44
CA GLN A 10 56.73 -84.62 -56.18
C GLN A 10 55.91 -84.13 -54.97
N TYR A 11 55.38 -85.07 -54.18
CA TYR A 11 54.53 -84.83 -53.01
C TYR A 11 55.20 -83.95 -51.93
N GLN A 12 56.53 -83.88 -51.90
CA GLN A 12 57.30 -83.06 -50.96
C GLN A 12 57.15 -81.54 -51.16
N ASN A 13 56.92 -81.07 -52.39
CA ASN A 13 56.78 -79.63 -52.66
C ASN A 13 55.43 -79.06 -52.19
N LEU A 14 54.39 -79.90 -52.08
CA LEU A 14 53.07 -79.49 -51.57
C LEU A 14 53.06 -79.37 -50.03
N LEU A 15 53.79 -80.24 -49.32
CA LEU A 15 53.88 -80.21 -47.86
C LEU A 15 54.80 -79.11 -47.32
N PHE A 16 55.84 -78.73 -48.07
CA PHE A 16 56.75 -77.64 -47.68
C PHE A 16 55.99 -76.31 -47.50
N ASN A 17 55.05 -76.01 -48.41
CA ASN A 17 54.22 -74.80 -48.31
C ASN A 17 53.27 -74.84 -47.10
N MET A 18 52.73 -76.00 -46.73
CA MET A 18 51.85 -76.16 -45.56
C MET A 18 52.60 -75.95 -44.23
N GLN A 19 53.83 -76.45 -44.12
CA GLN A 19 54.65 -76.28 -42.91
C GLN A 19 55.08 -74.82 -42.73
N ALA A 20 55.49 -74.15 -43.81
CA ALA A 20 55.82 -72.73 -43.79
C ALA A 20 54.62 -71.84 -43.37
N LEU A 21 53.42 -72.16 -43.85
CA LEU A 21 52.19 -71.43 -43.49
C LEU A 21 51.84 -71.61 -42.01
N ARG A 22 51.99 -72.83 -41.46
CA ARG A 22 51.75 -73.12 -40.05
C ARG A 22 52.74 -72.39 -39.14
N THR A 23 54.03 -72.37 -39.48
CA THR A 23 55.04 -71.66 -38.67
C THR A 23 54.83 -70.16 -38.72
N SER A 24 54.52 -69.57 -39.89
CA SER A 24 54.20 -68.14 -39.98
C SER A 24 52.96 -67.75 -39.16
N ALA A 25 51.92 -68.59 -39.17
CA ALA A 25 50.71 -68.35 -38.38
C ALA A 25 50.98 -68.39 -36.86
N LEU A 26 51.78 -69.36 -36.40
CA LEU A 26 52.18 -69.46 -34.98
C LEU A 26 53.03 -68.27 -34.53
N VAL A 27 53.98 -67.82 -35.36
CA VAL A 27 54.81 -66.64 -35.07
C VAL A 27 53.95 -65.38 -34.98
N LEU A 28 53.01 -65.19 -35.91
CA LEU A 28 52.09 -64.05 -35.89
C LEU A 28 51.20 -64.06 -34.64
N ALA A 29 50.66 -65.22 -34.26
CA ALA A 29 49.84 -65.36 -33.06
C ALA A 29 50.61 -65.03 -31.77
N LEU A 30 51.86 -65.51 -31.66
CA LEU A 30 52.74 -65.18 -30.54
C LEU A 30 53.09 -63.69 -30.50
N ALA A 31 53.33 -63.06 -31.65
CA ALA A 31 53.59 -61.63 -31.73
C ALA A 31 52.37 -60.81 -31.27
N CYS A 32 51.17 -61.15 -31.74
CA CYS A 32 49.93 -60.51 -31.30
C CYS A 32 49.70 -60.67 -29.79
N PHE A 33 49.94 -61.86 -29.25
CA PHE A 33 49.83 -62.11 -27.82
C PHE A 33 50.82 -61.24 -27.02
N ALA A 34 52.08 -61.19 -27.44
CA ALA A 34 53.10 -60.37 -26.78
C ALA A 34 52.74 -58.87 -26.82
N VAL A 35 52.24 -58.37 -27.95
CA VAL A 35 51.76 -56.98 -28.08
C VAL A 35 50.58 -56.73 -27.15
N SER A 36 49.59 -57.64 -27.08
CA SER A 36 48.43 -57.48 -26.21
C SER A 36 48.80 -57.47 -24.72
N MET A 37 49.75 -58.31 -24.33
CA MET A 37 50.26 -58.37 -22.95
C MET A 37 51.03 -57.09 -22.61
N PHE A 38 51.86 -56.61 -23.53
CA PHE A 38 52.56 -55.35 -23.38
C PHE A 38 51.59 -54.17 -23.28
N LEU A 39 50.58 -54.10 -24.15
CA LEU A 39 49.57 -53.03 -24.13
C LEU A 39 48.78 -53.05 -22.81
N SER A 40 48.41 -54.24 -22.32
CA SER A 40 47.69 -54.38 -21.04
C SER A 40 48.53 -53.92 -19.85
N ILE A 41 49.82 -54.27 -19.80
CA ILE A 41 50.73 -53.81 -18.74
C ILE A 41 50.94 -52.30 -18.83
N TRP A 42 51.15 -51.78 -20.05
CA TRP A 42 51.36 -50.35 -20.29
C TRP A 42 50.12 -49.52 -19.93
N LEU A 43 48.91 -49.94 -20.35
CA LEU A 43 47.64 -49.28 -19.99
C LEU A 43 47.37 -49.36 -18.48
N THR A 44 47.59 -50.52 -17.85
CA THR A 44 47.43 -50.65 -16.40
C THR A 44 48.35 -49.67 -15.67
N HIS A 45 49.62 -49.56 -16.09
CA HIS A 45 50.55 -48.66 -15.43
C HIS A 45 50.31 -47.17 -15.74
N HIS A 46 49.89 -46.83 -16.96
CA HIS A 46 49.71 -45.44 -17.39
C HIS A 46 48.35 -44.85 -17.00
N ALA A 47 47.28 -45.66 -17.01
CA ALA A 47 45.94 -45.21 -16.65
C ALA A 47 45.65 -45.35 -15.14
N TYR A 48 46.07 -46.45 -14.50
CA TYR A 48 45.65 -46.73 -13.12
C TYR A 48 46.50 -46.02 -12.06
N ASN A 49 47.81 -45.90 -12.26
CA ASN A 49 48.71 -45.27 -11.28
C ASN A 49 48.44 -43.78 -11.03
N PRO A 50 48.21 -42.91 -12.03
CA PRO A 50 47.91 -41.50 -11.75
C PRO A 50 46.55 -41.32 -11.04
N ILE A 51 45.55 -42.15 -11.37
CA ILE A 51 44.25 -42.16 -10.68
C ILE A 51 44.43 -42.59 -9.22
N ARG A 52 45.20 -43.64 -8.96
CA ARG A 52 45.51 -44.10 -7.62
C ARG A 52 46.26 -43.06 -6.79
N HIS A 53 47.23 -42.36 -7.39
CA HIS A 53 47.95 -41.28 -6.69
C HIS A 53 47.06 -40.07 -6.37
N LEU A 54 46.10 -39.74 -7.26
CA LEU A 54 45.09 -38.71 -6.99
C LEU A 54 44.16 -39.14 -5.84
N LEU A 55 43.71 -40.40 -5.84
CA LEU A 55 42.89 -40.97 -4.77
C LEU A 55 43.62 -41.00 -3.42
N GLU A 56 44.91 -41.37 -3.41
CA GLU A 56 45.72 -41.38 -2.18
C GLU A 56 45.86 -39.96 -1.60
N LYS A 57 46.07 -38.94 -2.43
CA LYS A 57 46.10 -37.53 -2.00
C LYS A 57 44.74 -37.01 -1.51
N MET A 58 43.64 -37.49 -2.08
CA MET A 58 42.27 -37.14 -1.65
C MET A 58 41.80 -37.91 -0.40
N SER A 59 42.37 -39.10 -0.13
CA SER A 59 42.00 -39.98 1.00
C SER A 59 42.56 -39.58 2.37
N ALA A 60 43.14 -38.38 2.50
CA ALA A 60 43.62 -37.82 3.77
C ALA A 60 42.49 -37.41 4.73
N ILE A 61 41.22 -37.67 4.40
CA ILE A 61 40.04 -37.47 5.27
C ILE A 61 39.83 -38.75 6.11
N PRO A 62 40.00 -38.72 7.44
CA PRO A 62 40.17 -39.92 8.25
C PRO A 62 38.84 -40.47 8.79
N LYS A 63 37.92 -40.97 7.95
CA LYS A 63 36.63 -41.52 8.48
C LYS A 63 35.98 -42.71 7.74
N VAL A 64 36.71 -43.55 6.99
CA VAL A 64 36.12 -44.80 6.48
C VAL A 64 36.76 -46.00 7.17
N LYS A 65 36.01 -46.60 8.11
CA LYS A 65 36.47 -47.65 9.03
C LYS A 65 36.59 -49.04 8.39
N ASP A 66 36.15 -49.20 7.13
CA ASP A 66 36.21 -50.48 6.42
C ASP A 66 36.63 -50.27 4.95
N ARG A 67 37.94 -50.29 4.71
CA ARG A 67 38.55 -50.06 3.38
C ARG A 67 38.49 -51.27 2.44
N ARG A 68 37.95 -52.42 2.87
CA ARG A 68 38.09 -53.69 2.13
C ARG A 68 36.98 -53.98 1.12
N GLN A 69 35.91 -53.17 1.02
CA GLN A 69 34.76 -53.48 0.16
C GLN A 69 34.19 -52.32 -0.68
N ILE A 70 34.74 -51.11 -0.61
CA ILE A 70 34.15 -49.94 -1.28
C ILE A 70 34.92 -49.64 -2.56
N ASN A 71 34.20 -49.64 -3.70
CA ASN A 71 34.70 -49.28 -5.03
C ASN A 71 35.27 -47.85 -5.04
N GLU A 72 36.42 -47.61 -5.67
CA GLU A 72 37.06 -46.28 -5.70
C GLU A 72 36.16 -45.19 -6.30
N PHE A 73 35.26 -45.55 -7.23
CA PHE A 73 34.26 -44.62 -7.77
C PHE A 73 33.21 -44.20 -6.75
N ALA A 74 32.83 -45.09 -5.82
CA ALA A 74 31.90 -44.75 -4.75
C ALA A 74 32.53 -43.77 -3.74
N ILE A 75 33.85 -43.83 -3.54
CA ILE A 75 34.58 -42.85 -2.70
C ILE A 75 34.58 -41.48 -3.38
N LEU A 76 34.72 -41.41 -4.71
CA LEU A 76 34.64 -40.16 -5.47
C LEU A 76 33.24 -39.54 -5.39
N ASP A 77 32.18 -40.34 -5.56
CA ASP A 77 30.80 -39.84 -5.45
C ASP A 77 30.49 -39.32 -4.04
N MET A 78 30.92 -40.05 -3.00
CA MET A 78 30.75 -39.62 -1.60
C MET A 78 31.54 -38.34 -1.27
N THR A 79 32.80 -38.25 -1.72
CA THR A 79 33.64 -37.07 -1.45
C THR A 79 33.19 -35.84 -2.26
N TYR A 80 32.71 -36.03 -3.49
CA TYR A 80 32.10 -34.96 -4.26
C TYR A 80 30.81 -34.46 -3.60
N ALA A 81 29.93 -35.38 -3.17
CA ALA A 81 28.71 -35.04 -2.44
C ALA A 81 29.04 -34.25 -1.15
N GLU A 82 29.97 -34.74 -0.34
CA GLU A 82 30.42 -34.07 0.90
C GLU A 82 31.08 -32.71 0.61
N MET A 83 31.84 -32.58 -0.47
CA MET A 83 32.44 -31.31 -0.88
C MET A 83 31.38 -30.30 -1.36
N THR A 84 30.39 -30.73 -2.15
CA THR A 84 29.27 -29.88 -2.54
C THR A 84 28.39 -29.50 -1.36
N GLU A 85 28.20 -30.41 -0.39
CA GLU A 85 27.45 -30.14 0.83
C GLU A 85 28.19 -29.14 1.73
N LYS A 86 29.50 -29.32 1.91
CA LYS A 86 30.37 -28.39 2.64
C LYS A 86 30.49 -27.03 1.94
N MET A 87 30.50 -27.01 0.60
CA MET A 87 30.50 -25.76 -0.17
C MET A 87 29.18 -25.01 0.01
N ARG A 88 28.04 -25.71 -0.04
CA ARG A 88 26.73 -25.14 0.27
C ARG A 88 26.64 -24.66 1.72
N SER A 89 27.21 -25.39 2.69
CA SER A 89 27.20 -24.98 4.09
C SER A 89 28.07 -23.75 4.33
N MET A 90 29.25 -23.68 3.72
CA MET A 90 30.12 -22.48 3.78
C MET A 90 29.50 -21.27 3.10
N GLU A 91 28.85 -21.45 1.94
CA GLU A 91 28.14 -20.39 1.24
C GLU A 91 26.95 -19.88 2.07
N SER A 92 26.23 -20.78 2.73
CA SER A 92 25.18 -20.45 3.69
C SER A 92 25.73 -19.68 4.90
N GLU A 93 26.84 -20.13 5.50
CA GLU A 93 27.49 -19.44 6.63
C GLU A 93 27.99 -18.04 6.24
N ALA A 94 28.62 -17.90 5.08
CA ALA A 94 29.08 -16.62 4.55
C ALA A 94 27.91 -15.68 4.20
N SER A 95 26.80 -16.21 3.68
CA SER A 95 25.58 -15.44 3.43
C SER A 95 24.95 -14.94 4.73
N VAL A 96 24.86 -15.79 5.75
CA VAL A 96 24.32 -15.41 7.08
C VAL A 96 25.22 -14.37 7.75
N ALA A 97 26.54 -14.53 7.66
CA ALA A 97 27.48 -13.54 8.19
C ALA A 97 27.37 -12.19 7.48
N ARG A 98 27.24 -12.16 6.14
CA ARG A 98 26.99 -10.92 5.38
C ARG A 98 25.68 -10.24 5.79
N GLN A 99 24.61 -11.01 5.93
CA GLN A 99 23.32 -10.47 6.37
C GLN A 99 23.41 -9.87 7.78
N ALA A 100 24.02 -10.59 8.72
CA ALA A 100 24.24 -10.10 10.09
C ALA A 100 25.08 -8.81 10.10
N HIS A 101 26.07 -8.71 9.22
CA HIS A 101 26.93 -7.54 9.08
C HIS A 101 26.16 -6.30 8.60
N VAL A 102 25.33 -6.41 7.55
CA VAL A 102 24.47 -5.32 7.08
C VAL A 102 23.51 -4.86 8.18
N LEU A 103 22.91 -5.79 8.92
CA LEU A 103 22.02 -5.45 10.03
C LEU A 103 22.73 -4.72 11.16
N GLN A 104 23.96 -5.11 11.49
CA GLN A 104 24.78 -4.41 12.48
C GLN A 104 25.11 -2.98 12.03
N LEU A 105 25.47 -2.77 10.77
CA LEU A 105 25.77 -1.45 10.23
C LEU A 105 24.54 -0.52 10.28
N LEU A 106 23.35 -1.05 9.99
CA LEU A 106 22.13 -0.24 9.93
C LEU A 106 21.51 0.02 11.31
N LYS A 107 21.59 -0.93 12.25
CA LYS A 107 20.96 -0.84 13.59
C LYS A 107 21.83 -0.15 14.65
N GLY A 108 22.91 0.54 14.26
CA GLY A 108 23.75 1.30 15.19
C GLY A 108 24.87 0.49 15.86
N GLY A 109 25.42 -0.51 15.15
CA GLY A 109 26.58 -1.30 15.58
C GLY A 109 27.95 -0.64 15.38
N ASP A 110 28.97 -1.49 15.34
CA ASP A 110 30.41 -1.20 15.43
C ASP A 110 30.99 -0.49 14.19
N GLU A 111 31.50 0.73 14.34
CA GLU A 111 32.15 1.54 13.29
C GLU A 111 33.33 0.80 12.61
N THR A 112 33.99 -0.12 13.32
CA THR A 112 35.09 -0.94 12.75
C THR A 112 34.60 -1.91 11.66
N ALA A 113 33.33 -2.29 11.68
CA ALA A 113 32.69 -3.06 10.62
C ALA A 113 32.60 -2.25 9.32
N PHE A 114 32.25 -0.96 9.41
CA PHE A 114 32.15 -0.06 8.27
C PHE A 114 33.53 0.14 7.62
N HIS A 115 34.58 0.35 8.42
CA HIS A 115 35.93 0.52 7.90
C HIS A 115 36.47 -0.72 7.17
N ARG A 116 36.09 -1.93 7.59
CA ARG A 116 36.44 -3.17 6.85
C ARG A 116 35.75 -3.20 5.48
N LEU A 117 34.46 -2.88 5.43
CA LEU A 117 33.67 -2.84 4.20
C LEU A 117 34.15 -1.73 3.25
N ALA A 118 34.55 -0.57 3.79
CA ALA A 118 35.21 0.52 3.06
C ALA A 118 36.61 0.14 2.54
N GLY A 119 37.37 -0.64 3.31
CA GLY A 119 38.71 -1.11 2.93
C GLY A 119 38.70 -2.20 1.84
N GLU A 120 37.61 -2.96 1.71
CA GLU A 120 37.42 -3.99 0.69
C GLU A 120 36.74 -3.46 -0.60
N GLY A 121 36.25 -2.22 -0.59
CA GLY A 121 35.30 -1.68 -1.56
C GLY A 121 35.86 -1.15 -2.90
N LYS A 122 34.98 -1.10 -3.92
CA LYS A 122 35.23 -0.54 -5.27
C LYS A 122 35.16 1.00 -5.35
N GLY A 123 35.13 1.73 -4.23
CA GLY A 123 35.06 3.20 -4.19
C GLY A 123 34.82 3.77 -2.78
N PRO A 124 34.94 5.09 -2.58
CA PRO A 124 34.88 5.72 -1.25
C PRO A 124 33.45 6.07 -0.78
N TYR A 125 32.42 5.80 -1.60
CA TYR A 125 31.03 6.09 -1.27
C TYR A 125 30.23 4.81 -1.10
N PHE A 126 29.13 4.90 -0.38
CA PHE A 126 28.12 3.86 -0.19
C PHE A 126 26.73 4.44 -0.46
N LEU A 127 25.83 3.60 -0.93
CA LEU A 127 24.42 3.93 -1.12
C LEU A 127 23.58 2.89 -0.40
N ALA A 128 22.70 3.35 0.49
CA ALA A 128 21.69 2.49 1.08
C ALA A 128 20.41 2.53 0.22
N VAL A 129 19.90 1.36 -0.13
CA VAL A 129 18.62 1.18 -0.82
C VAL A 129 17.74 0.31 0.06
N ALA A 130 16.46 0.68 0.18
CA ALA A 130 15.46 -0.06 0.94
C ALA A 130 14.37 -0.56 -0.02
N LEU A 131 14.10 -1.85 0.02
CA LEU A 131 13.01 -2.51 -0.69
C LEU A 131 11.91 -2.83 0.31
N LEU A 132 10.71 -2.29 0.11
CA LEU A 132 9.54 -2.62 0.91
C LEU A 132 8.61 -3.51 0.10
N LEU A 133 8.27 -4.68 0.63
CA LEU A 133 7.28 -5.56 0.02
C LEU A 133 5.92 -4.87 0.00
N ASP A 134 5.27 -4.91 -1.15
CA ASP A 134 3.91 -4.44 -1.31
C ASP A 134 2.95 -5.55 -0.95
N SER A 135 2.17 -5.35 0.12
CA SER A 135 1.07 -6.25 0.44
C SER A 135 -0.17 -5.88 -0.38
N GLU A 136 -0.85 -6.90 -0.92
CA GLU A 136 -2.17 -6.72 -1.55
C GLU A 136 -3.22 -6.31 -0.51
N ASP A 137 -3.11 -6.78 0.73
CA ASP A 137 -4.09 -6.55 1.80
C ASP A 137 -3.78 -5.33 2.70
N GLY A 138 -2.74 -4.56 2.37
CA GLY A 138 -2.38 -3.35 3.11
C GLY A 138 -1.75 -3.55 4.49
N SER A 139 -1.78 -4.74 5.06
CA SER A 139 -1.10 -5.00 6.33
C SER A 139 0.43 -4.82 6.17
N PRO A 140 1.12 -4.05 7.02
CA PRO A 140 2.53 -4.31 7.29
C PRO A 140 2.58 -5.65 8.03
N GLY A 141 2.83 -6.72 7.28
CA GLY A 141 2.64 -8.09 7.75
C GLY A 141 1.26 -8.61 7.39
N GLY A 142 1.17 -9.37 6.29
CA GLY A 142 0.06 -10.29 6.09
C GLY A 142 -0.10 -11.17 7.33
N GLU A 143 -1.28 -11.77 7.52
CA GLU A 143 -1.68 -12.53 8.72
C GLU A 143 -0.75 -13.74 9.07
N ASP A 144 0.35 -13.90 8.34
CA ASP A 144 1.38 -14.89 8.52
C ASP A 144 2.78 -14.23 8.47
N GLU A 145 3.28 -13.83 9.64
CA GLU A 145 4.61 -13.22 9.83
C GLU A 145 5.73 -14.12 9.24
N GLU A 146 5.50 -15.44 9.23
CA GLU A 146 6.39 -16.42 8.59
C GLU A 146 6.42 -16.27 7.06
N LEU A 147 5.26 -16.07 6.42
CA LEU A 147 5.17 -15.89 4.97
C LEU A 147 5.86 -14.61 4.52
N GLN A 148 5.70 -13.51 5.27
CA GLN A 148 6.38 -12.25 4.98
C GLN A 148 7.90 -12.39 5.16
N SER A 149 8.35 -13.07 6.22
CA SER A 149 9.77 -13.37 6.44
C SER A 149 10.37 -14.20 5.31
N TYR A 150 9.63 -15.21 4.83
CA TYR A 150 10.03 -16.01 3.67
C TYR A 150 10.14 -15.17 2.39
N ALA A 151 9.15 -14.32 2.11
CA ALA A 151 9.15 -13.43 0.95
C ALA A 151 10.32 -12.43 1.00
N CYS A 152 10.59 -11.82 2.17
CA CYS A 152 11.77 -10.98 2.39
C CYS A 152 13.07 -11.73 2.13
N ALA A 153 13.20 -12.97 2.62
CA ALA A 153 14.39 -13.78 2.38
C ALA A 153 14.55 -14.12 0.89
N ALA A 154 13.47 -14.40 0.16
CA ALA A 154 13.50 -14.64 -1.27
C ALA A 154 13.89 -13.39 -2.07
N VAL A 155 13.31 -12.23 -1.74
CA VAL A 155 13.66 -10.93 -2.33
C VAL A 155 15.11 -10.58 -2.04
N ALA A 156 15.58 -10.78 -0.81
CA ALA A 156 16.98 -10.53 -0.43
C ALA A 156 17.96 -11.40 -1.24
N ARG A 157 17.62 -12.68 -1.47
CA ARG A 157 18.44 -13.56 -2.32
C ARG A 157 18.47 -13.11 -3.77
N ALA A 158 17.31 -12.73 -4.33
CA ALA A 158 17.22 -12.23 -5.70
C ALA A 158 18.05 -10.95 -5.88
N ALA A 159 17.91 -10.00 -4.95
CA ALA A 159 18.70 -8.77 -4.92
C ALA A 159 20.20 -9.04 -4.78
N GLN A 160 20.58 -9.94 -3.86
CA GLN A 160 21.98 -10.30 -3.65
C GLN A 160 22.59 -10.92 -4.91
N HIS A 161 21.90 -11.85 -5.57
CA HIS A 161 22.40 -12.50 -6.77
C HIS A 161 22.58 -11.52 -7.94
N MET A 162 21.60 -10.64 -8.14
CA MET A 162 21.61 -9.73 -9.30
C MET A 162 22.59 -8.56 -9.14
N LEU A 163 22.79 -8.08 -7.91
CA LEU A 163 23.67 -6.95 -7.60
C LEU A 163 25.05 -7.37 -7.09
N GLU A 164 25.35 -8.68 -7.01
CA GLU A 164 26.68 -9.21 -6.66
C GLU A 164 27.82 -8.64 -7.53
N PRO A 165 27.66 -8.45 -8.86
CA PRO A 165 28.72 -7.87 -9.69
C PRO A 165 29.13 -6.45 -9.26
N GLU A 166 28.19 -5.68 -8.72
CA GLU A 166 28.43 -4.33 -8.18
C GLU A 166 28.96 -4.35 -6.74
N GLY A 167 29.08 -5.52 -6.12
CA GLY A 167 29.56 -5.68 -4.75
C GLY A 167 28.49 -5.38 -3.69
N ALA A 168 27.20 -5.55 -4.04
CA ALA A 168 26.11 -5.31 -3.11
C ALA A 168 26.13 -6.27 -1.92
N SER A 169 25.79 -5.75 -0.74
CA SER A 169 25.49 -6.56 0.45
C SER A 169 24.04 -6.38 0.84
N VAL A 170 23.30 -7.47 0.95
CA VAL A 170 21.84 -7.44 1.15
C VAL A 170 21.43 -8.14 2.43
N ALA A 171 20.46 -7.58 3.16
CA ALA A 171 19.86 -8.22 4.33
C ALA A 171 18.36 -7.91 4.49
N ALA A 172 17.62 -8.88 5.00
CA ALA A 172 16.25 -8.66 5.46
C ALA A 172 16.26 -8.00 6.85
N VAL A 173 15.63 -6.83 6.99
CA VAL A 173 15.72 -5.98 8.20
C VAL A 173 14.58 -6.21 9.19
N GLY A 174 13.43 -6.66 8.68
CA GLY A 174 12.15 -6.81 9.40
C GLY A 174 11.03 -6.05 8.71
N ASP A 175 9.77 -6.26 9.13
CA ASP A 175 8.58 -5.50 8.67
C ASP A 175 8.41 -5.41 7.14
N GLY A 176 8.75 -6.49 6.43
CA GLY A 176 8.65 -6.49 4.96
C GLY A 176 9.77 -5.72 4.25
N THR A 177 10.83 -5.31 4.95
CA THR A 177 11.91 -4.49 4.40
C THR A 177 13.19 -5.29 4.16
N VAL A 178 13.77 -5.12 2.98
CA VAL A 178 15.09 -5.62 2.60
C VAL A 178 16.02 -4.43 2.36
N ALA A 179 17.16 -4.40 3.01
CA ALA A 179 18.20 -3.39 2.80
C ALA A 179 19.27 -3.90 1.85
N ILE A 180 19.74 -3.02 0.98
CA ILE A 180 20.86 -3.22 0.07
C ILE A 180 21.87 -2.12 0.34
N LEU A 181 23.13 -2.49 0.56
CA LEU A 181 24.26 -1.59 0.61
C LEU A 181 25.08 -1.74 -0.67
N LEU A 182 25.21 -0.66 -1.43
CA LEU A 182 25.93 -0.62 -2.69
C LEU A 182 27.20 0.24 -2.55
N PRO A 183 28.40 -0.30 -2.78
CA PRO A 183 29.61 0.52 -2.87
C PRO A 183 29.62 1.32 -4.17
N MET A 184 30.08 2.56 -4.10
CA MET A 184 30.06 3.52 -5.20
C MET A 184 31.36 4.29 -5.32
N LYS A 185 31.70 4.65 -6.57
CA LYS A 185 32.88 5.46 -6.89
C LYS A 185 32.63 6.97 -6.80
N GLN A 186 31.36 7.38 -6.88
CA GLN A 186 30.96 8.78 -6.99
C GLN A 186 29.87 9.10 -5.98
N SER A 187 29.73 10.38 -5.62
CA SER A 187 28.72 10.89 -4.68
C SER A 187 27.28 10.88 -5.22
N ARG A 188 27.07 10.54 -6.51
CA ARG A 188 25.73 10.42 -7.10
C ARG A 188 25.52 9.01 -7.64
N PRO A 189 24.33 8.41 -7.45
CA PRO A 189 24.03 7.10 -8.00
C PRO A 189 24.11 7.16 -9.54
N PRO A 190 24.95 6.31 -10.17
CA PRO A 190 25.02 6.25 -11.62
C PRO A 190 23.68 5.79 -12.22
N LEU A 191 23.34 6.28 -13.43
CA LEU A 191 22.10 5.86 -14.11
C LEU A 191 21.99 4.34 -14.29
N HIS A 192 23.10 3.63 -14.51
CA HIS A 192 23.07 2.18 -14.65
C HIS A 192 22.61 1.47 -13.37
N VAL A 193 22.96 2.00 -12.18
CA VAL A 193 22.52 1.43 -10.90
C VAL A 193 21.01 1.58 -10.76
N LEU A 194 20.46 2.75 -11.14
CA LEU A 194 19.01 2.97 -11.15
C LEU A 194 18.31 1.99 -12.10
N GLY A 195 18.84 1.80 -13.32
CA GLY A 195 18.31 0.83 -14.26
C GLY A 195 18.36 -0.61 -13.72
N MET A 196 19.44 -1.01 -13.04
CA MET A 196 19.52 -2.31 -12.37
C MET A 196 18.47 -2.45 -11.26
N LEU A 197 18.17 -1.41 -10.49
CA LEU A 197 17.14 -1.48 -9.46
C LEU A 197 15.72 -1.60 -10.06
N GLU A 198 15.46 -0.96 -11.20
CA GLU A 198 14.21 -1.16 -11.96
C GLU A 198 14.10 -2.58 -12.52
N GLU A 199 15.19 -3.11 -13.10
CA GLU A 199 15.25 -4.50 -13.55
C GLU A 199 15.04 -5.48 -12.40
N LEU A 200 15.60 -5.20 -11.21
CA LEU A 200 15.42 -6.00 -10.00
C LEU A 200 13.94 -6.07 -9.61
N GLN A 201 13.28 -4.92 -9.57
CA GLN A 201 11.86 -4.83 -9.24
C GLN A 201 11.02 -5.63 -10.25
N GLY A 202 11.31 -5.49 -11.55
CA GLY A 202 10.63 -6.25 -12.60
C GLY A 202 10.87 -7.76 -12.52
N GLU A 203 12.07 -8.20 -12.14
CA GLU A 203 12.41 -9.61 -11.95
C GLU A 203 11.72 -10.20 -10.72
N ILE A 204 11.72 -9.48 -9.60
CA ILE A 204 11.02 -9.87 -8.37
C ILE A 204 9.52 -10.06 -8.66
N LEU A 205 8.90 -9.11 -9.36
CA LEU A 205 7.49 -9.22 -9.73
C LEU A 205 7.22 -10.42 -10.64
N ARG A 206 8.08 -10.68 -11.63
CA ARG A 206 7.90 -11.77 -12.60
C ARG A 206 8.08 -13.16 -11.98
N THR A 207 9.11 -13.31 -11.14
CA THR A 207 9.56 -14.60 -10.64
C THR A 207 8.95 -14.95 -9.28
N LEU A 208 8.84 -13.97 -8.37
CA LEU A 208 8.29 -14.17 -7.03
C LEU A 208 6.81 -13.77 -6.93
N ARG A 209 6.25 -13.07 -7.93
CA ARG A 209 4.88 -12.51 -7.91
C ARG A 209 4.62 -11.57 -6.73
N VAL A 210 5.69 -10.91 -6.26
CA VAL A 210 5.63 -9.92 -5.19
C VAL A 210 5.96 -8.57 -5.80
N SER A 211 5.14 -7.55 -5.56
CA SER A 211 5.51 -6.17 -5.90
C SER A 211 6.37 -5.58 -4.78
N VAL A 212 7.35 -4.75 -5.13
CA VAL A 212 8.22 -4.07 -4.16
C VAL A 212 8.31 -2.59 -4.47
N THR A 213 8.24 -1.76 -3.44
CA THR A 213 8.55 -0.33 -3.52
C THR A 213 10.03 -0.11 -3.19
N VAL A 214 10.76 0.62 -4.03
CA VAL A 214 12.20 0.87 -3.86
C VAL A 214 12.41 2.30 -3.36
N GLY A 215 13.07 2.46 -2.23
CA GLY A 215 13.55 3.73 -1.72
C GLY A 215 15.08 3.80 -1.85
N ILE A 216 15.59 4.89 -2.41
CA ILE A 216 17.02 5.10 -2.65
C ILE A 216 17.48 6.25 -1.78
N GLY A 217 18.48 6.00 -0.93
CA GLY A 217 19.07 7.00 -0.05
C GLY A 217 20.01 7.97 -0.76
N THR A 218 20.80 8.67 0.04
CA THR A 218 21.87 9.57 -0.41
C THR A 218 23.22 8.86 -0.41
N ALA A 219 24.23 9.40 -1.10
CA ALA A 219 25.56 8.81 -1.03
C ALA A 219 26.22 9.13 0.32
N ALA A 220 26.86 8.14 0.91
CA ALA A 220 27.49 8.17 2.22
C ALA A 220 28.99 7.85 2.14
N GLN A 221 29.82 8.57 2.86
CA GLN A 221 31.26 8.33 3.03
C GLN A 221 31.62 7.88 4.44
N THR A 222 30.80 8.24 5.43
CA THR A 222 30.98 7.86 6.83
C THR A 222 29.92 6.87 7.28
N TYR A 223 30.15 6.28 8.45
CA TYR A 223 29.19 5.39 9.08
C TYR A 223 27.88 6.11 9.44
N GLU A 224 27.95 7.34 9.94
CA GLU A 224 26.79 8.17 10.25
C GLU A 224 26.00 8.49 8.98
N GLU A 225 26.67 8.92 7.91
CA GLU A 225 26.04 9.23 6.63
C GLU A 225 25.36 7.98 6.02
N LEU A 226 25.91 6.78 6.25
CA LEU A 226 25.31 5.53 5.77
C LEU A 226 23.97 5.25 6.46
N ARG A 227 23.91 5.50 7.78
CA ARG A 227 22.67 5.36 8.54
C ARG A 227 21.64 6.39 8.10
N GLU A 228 22.05 7.64 7.94
CA GLU A 228 21.19 8.70 7.42
C GLU A 228 20.69 8.36 6.00
N SER A 229 21.55 7.82 5.13
CA SER A 229 21.16 7.34 3.80
C SER A 229 20.08 6.27 3.90
N PHE A 230 20.17 5.32 4.83
CA PHE A 230 19.17 4.26 4.98
C PHE A 230 17.85 4.82 5.53
N ASP A 231 17.90 5.71 6.51
CA ASP A 231 16.72 6.40 7.04
C ASP A 231 16.02 7.23 5.95
N CYS A 232 16.79 7.87 5.05
CA CYS A 232 16.28 8.56 3.87
C CYS A 232 15.63 7.59 2.89
N ALA A 233 16.25 6.44 2.61
CA ALA A 233 15.70 5.40 1.74
C ALA A 233 14.36 4.89 2.28
N GLN A 234 14.25 4.60 3.58
CA GLN A 234 13.00 4.18 4.21
C GLN A 234 11.95 5.30 4.22
N SER A 235 12.38 6.55 4.42
CA SER A 235 11.50 7.72 4.36
C SER A 235 10.84 7.91 3.00
N CYS A 236 11.47 7.46 1.92
CA CYS A 236 10.88 7.48 0.57
C CYS A 236 9.62 6.60 0.47
N PHE A 237 9.44 5.61 1.34
CA PHE A 237 8.19 4.84 1.40
C PHE A 237 6.97 5.72 1.75
N ARG A 238 7.16 6.93 2.28
CA ARG A 238 6.05 7.89 2.43
C ARG A 238 5.51 8.41 1.09
N GLN A 239 6.35 8.49 0.05
CA GLN A 239 5.92 8.92 -1.29
C GLN A 239 4.98 7.90 -1.95
N ARG A 240 5.15 6.60 -1.61
CA ARG A 240 4.21 5.52 -1.94
C ARG A 240 2.77 5.88 -1.60
N PHE A 241 2.55 6.60 -0.50
CA PHE A 241 1.20 7.00 -0.09
C PHE A 241 0.51 7.84 -1.17
N PHE A 242 1.24 8.70 -1.88
CA PHE A 242 0.70 9.61 -2.89
C PHE A 242 0.80 9.09 -4.33
N GLU A 243 1.84 8.32 -4.63
CA GLU A 243 2.17 7.88 -5.98
C GLU A 243 1.80 6.42 -6.27
N GLY A 244 1.53 5.63 -5.23
CA GLY A 244 1.18 4.23 -5.33
C GLY A 244 2.35 3.28 -5.10
N LYS A 245 2.03 1.98 -5.14
CA LYS A 245 2.93 0.83 -4.90
C LYS A 245 3.80 0.54 -6.13
N GLY A 246 4.84 -0.27 -5.98
CA GLY A 246 5.62 -0.79 -7.11
C GLY A 246 6.43 0.27 -7.87
N ARG A 247 6.90 1.31 -7.18
CA ARG A 247 7.70 2.40 -7.76
C ARG A 247 9.06 2.56 -7.10
N LEU A 248 9.93 3.29 -7.77
CA LEU A 248 11.26 3.64 -7.29
C LEU A 248 11.30 5.14 -6.95
N PHE A 249 11.71 5.44 -5.73
CA PHE A 249 11.73 6.77 -5.15
C PHE A 249 13.15 7.10 -4.71
N GLN A 250 13.68 8.22 -5.17
CA GLN A 250 15.00 8.70 -4.78
C GLN A 250 14.86 9.81 -3.75
N ALA A 251 15.63 9.70 -2.66
CA ALA A 251 15.73 10.75 -1.67
C ALA A 251 16.33 12.00 -2.31
N ASP A 252 15.60 13.11 -2.25
CA ASP A 252 16.11 14.43 -2.59
C ASP A 252 16.57 15.13 -1.31
N PRO A 253 17.88 15.35 -1.11
CA PRO A 253 18.40 16.04 0.07
C PRO A 253 17.83 17.44 0.24
N VAL A 254 17.40 18.11 -0.85
CA VAL A 254 16.80 19.45 -0.80
C VAL A 254 15.39 19.39 -0.21
N ILE A 255 14.61 18.35 -0.52
CA ILE A 255 13.26 18.16 0.02
C ILE A 255 13.30 17.78 1.51
N ILE A 256 14.34 17.07 1.94
CA ILE A 256 14.51 16.66 3.35
C ILE A 256 14.89 17.84 4.25
N ALA A 257 15.65 18.81 3.73
CA ALA A 257 16.12 19.97 4.49
C ALA A 257 15.09 21.12 4.62
N VAL A 258 14.09 21.17 3.75
CA VAL A 258 13.08 22.24 3.75
C VAL A 258 11.85 21.78 4.54
N THR A 259 11.97 21.84 5.87
CA THR A 259 10.78 21.85 6.76
C THR A 259 10.43 23.30 7.06
N GLU A 260 10.09 24.07 6.03
CA GLU A 260 9.50 25.39 6.28
C GLU A 260 8.15 25.20 6.99
N PRO A 261 7.79 26.06 7.96
CA PRO A 261 6.47 26.04 8.56
C PRO A 261 5.43 26.29 7.47
N SER A 262 4.74 25.23 7.11
CA SER A 262 3.70 25.23 6.10
C SER A 262 2.45 25.96 6.62
N GLU A 263 1.91 26.87 5.81
CA GLU A 263 0.58 27.49 6.02
C GLU A 263 -0.54 26.47 5.70
N ALA A 264 -0.44 25.25 6.22
CA ALA A 264 -1.41 24.21 5.95
C ALA A 264 -2.78 24.58 6.52
N GLN A 265 -3.77 24.66 5.63
CA GLN A 265 -5.14 25.00 6.00
C GLN A 265 -6.05 23.80 5.79
N TYR A 266 -6.64 23.32 6.89
CA TYR A 266 -7.57 22.21 6.84
C TYR A 266 -8.87 22.58 6.07
N PRO A 267 -9.39 21.72 5.16
CA PRO A 267 -10.58 22.02 4.37
C PRO A 267 -11.93 21.94 5.12
N ASP A 268 -12.13 22.71 6.19
CA ASP A 268 -13.33 22.68 7.06
C ASP A 268 -14.66 22.83 6.29
N LYS A 269 -14.66 23.66 5.25
CA LYS A 269 -15.86 23.94 4.44
C LYS A 269 -16.33 22.70 3.68
N ARG A 270 -15.39 21.88 3.20
CA ARG A 270 -15.66 20.61 2.50
C ARG A 270 -16.12 19.54 3.48
N GLU A 271 -15.43 19.39 4.62
CA GLU A 271 -15.88 18.48 5.69
C GLU A 271 -17.34 18.74 6.05
N LYS A 272 -17.69 20.01 6.30
CA LYS A 272 -19.06 20.40 6.64
C LYS A 272 -20.08 20.02 5.56
N ARG A 273 -19.72 20.15 4.27
CA ARG A 273 -20.60 19.73 3.17
C ARG A 273 -20.83 18.22 3.15
N ILE A 274 -19.79 17.43 3.41
CA ILE A 274 -19.88 15.96 3.48
C ILE A 274 -20.78 15.56 4.65
N ILE A 275 -20.57 16.15 5.83
CA ILE A 275 -21.39 15.87 7.02
C ILE A 275 -22.85 16.25 6.78
N ASP A 276 -23.12 17.42 6.19
CA ASP A 276 -24.46 17.84 5.81
C ASP A 276 -25.09 16.86 4.80
N ALA A 277 -24.32 16.35 3.83
CA ALA A 277 -24.80 15.40 2.83
C ALA A 277 -25.18 14.06 3.47
N ILE A 278 -24.38 13.54 4.42
CA ILE A 278 -24.73 12.34 5.20
C ILE A 278 -26.02 12.58 5.99
N LYS A 279 -26.13 13.72 6.70
CA LYS A 279 -27.30 14.03 7.53
C LYS A 279 -28.58 14.27 6.73
N LEU A 280 -28.47 14.77 5.50
CA LEU A 280 -29.58 15.06 4.60
C LEU A 280 -29.82 13.93 3.56
N GLN A 281 -29.15 12.79 3.72
CA GLN A 281 -29.29 11.62 2.83
C GLN A 281 -29.03 11.92 1.34
N GLN A 282 -28.06 12.81 1.06
CA GLN A 282 -27.68 13.19 -0.31
C GLN A 282 -26.52 12.33 -0.81
N SER A 283 -26.78 11.03 -0.97
CA SER A 283 -25.78 10.03 -1.38
C SER A 283 -25.16 10.34 -2.75
N ASP A 284 -25.92 10.96 -3.65
CA ASP A 284 -25.52 11.41 -4.98
C ASP A 284 -24.32 12.37 -4.99
N LYS A 285 -24.08 13.09 -3.88
CA LYS A 285 -23.03 14.12 -3.78
C LYS A 285 -21.82 13.69 -2.97
N LEU A 286 -21.90 12.60 -2.20
CA LEU A 286 -20.88 12.22 -1.23
C LEU A 286 -19.54 11.92 -1.89
N GLU A 287 -19.55 11.07 -2.91
CA GLU A 287 -18.33 10.66 -3.60
C GLU A 287 -17.57 11.88 -4.16
N LYS A 288 -18.28 12.78 -4.85
CA LYS A 288 -17.70 13.98 -5.45
C LYS A 288 -17.13 14.95 -4.40
N GLU A 289 -17.79 15.13 -3.26
CA GLU A 289 -17.28 16.00 -2.20
C GLU A 289 -16.05 15.40 -1.51
N ILE A 290 -16.01 14.07 -1.33
CA ILE A 290 -14.83 13.37 -0.78
C ILE A 290 -13.65 13.43 -1.75
N ASP A 291 -13.85 13.17 -3.03
CA ASP A 291 -12.79 13.27 -4.05
C ASP A 291 -12.15 14.66 -4.07
N GLN A 292 -12.99 15.69 -3.96
CA GLN A 292 -12.53 17.06 -3.96
C GLN A 292 -11.84 17.44 -2.65
N TRP A 293 -12.25 16.88 -1.51
CA TRP A 293 -11.54 17.02 -0.24
C TRP A 293 -10.16 16.35 -0.29
N ILE A 294 -10.08 15.11 -0.82
CA ILE A 294 -8.81 14.40 -1.05
C ILE A 294 -7.88 15.19 -1.98
N LYS A 295 -8.43 15.78 -3.05
CA LYS A 295 -7.69 16.64 -3.97
C LYS A 295 -7.11 17.89 -3.29
N GLU A 296 -7.87 18.51 -2.39
CA GLU A 296 -7.43 19.70 -1.64
C GLU A 296 -6.30 19.38 -0.66
N ILE A 297 -6.25 18.16 -0.11
CA ILE A 297 -5.18 17.78 0.83
C ILE A 297 -3.96 17.14 0.15
N ARG A 298 -4.08 16.65 -1.09
CA ARG A 298 -3.05 15.82 -1.74
C ARG A 298 -1.67 16.47 -1.84
N ASP A 299 -1.63 17.78 -2.01
CA ASP A 299 -0.38 18.53 -2.27
C ASP A 299 0.38 18.91 -0.99
N TYR A 300 -0.16 18.57 0.19
CA TYR A 300 0.51 18.74 1.47
C TYR A 300 1.46 17.60 1.80
N ASN A 301 2.35 17.80 2.77
CA ASN A 301 3.28 16.74 3.16
C ASN A 301 2.55 15.59 3.88
N TYR A 302 3.17 14.41 3.89
CA TYR A 302 2.59 13.18 4.46
C TYR A 302 2.00 13.38 5.87
N HIS A 303 2.72 14.06 6.77
CA HIS A 303 2.27 14.23 8.16
C HIS A 303 1.05 15.13 8.27
N GLU A 304 0.99 16.20 7.46
CA GLU A 304 -0.18 17.08 7.37
C GLU A 304 -1.40 16.35 6.82
N VAL A 305 -1.22 15.57 5.75
CA VAL A 305 -2.30 14.78 5.16
C VAL A 305 -2.85 13.74 6.13
N MET A 306 -1.96 13.05 6.86
CA MET A 306 -2.36 12.14 7.93
C MET A 306 -3.09 12.85 9.06
N PHE A 307 -2.64 14.04 9.45
CA PHE A 307 -3.35 14.86 10.44
C PHE A 307 -4.76 15.22 9.95
N PHE A 308 -4.89 15.68 8.70
CA PHE A 308 -6.17 16.04 8.09
C PHE A 308 -7.13 14.85 7.97
N ILE A 309 -6.64 13.66 7.58
CA ILE A 309 -7.45 12.44 7.55
C ILE A 309 -7.96 12.08 8.94
N ASN A 310 -7.08 12.11 9.96
CA ASN A 310 -7.49 11.82 11.35
C ASN A 310 -8.49 12.87 11.88
N GLN A 311 -8.29 14.15 11.58
CA GLN A 311 -9.21 15.22 11.93
C GLN A 311 -10.57 15.02 11.27
N PHE A 312 -10.61 14.67 9.98
CA PHE A 312 -11.83 14.40 9.24
C PHE A 312 -12.62 13.23 9.85
N ILE A 313 -11.95 12.12 10.15
CA ILE A 313 -12.57 10.94 10.78
C ILE A 313 -13.14 11.30 12.16
N GLY A 314 -12.38 12.04 12.97
CA GLY A 314 -12.84 12.53 14.27
C GLY A 314 -14.03 13.48 14.16
N GLY A 315 -14.02 14.33 13.13
CA GLY A 315 -15.12 15.23 12.75
C GLY A 315 -16.40 14.48 12.43
N LEU A 316 -16.32 13.46 11.55
CA LEU A 316 -17.45 12.58 11.24
C LEU A 316 -17.97 11.88 12.51
N TYR A 317 -17.09 11.28 13.30
CA TYR A 317 -17.46 10.57 14.54
C TYR A 317 -18.20 11.47 15.54
N LYS A 318 -17.69 12.70 15.75
CA LYS A 318 -18.28 13.68 16.67
C LYS A 318 -19.60 14.23 16.14
N GLN A 319 -19.62 14.70 14.89
CA GLN A 319 -20.78 15.43 14.35
C GLN A 319 -21.95 14.53 13.96
N LEU A 320 -21.72 13.23 13.77
CA LEU A 320 -22.77 12.22 13.56
C LEU A 320 -23.23 11.56 14.87
N ASN A 321 -22.76 12.05 16.03
CA ASN A 321 -23.17 11.55 17.36
C ASN A 321 -23.04 10.02 17.50
N VAL A 322 -21.96 9.47 16.94
CA VAL A 322 -21.72 8.02 16.87
C VAL A 322 -21.65 7.38 18.26
N HIS A 323 -21.17 8.13 19.26
CA HIS A 323 -21.07 7.70 20.64
C HIS A 323 -22.43 7.54 21.38
N THR A 324 -23.55 7.89 20.75
CA THR A 324 -24.86 7.79 21.40
C THR A 324 -25.42 6.36 21.32
N VAL A 325 -26.10 5.90 22.38
CA VAL A 325 -26.69 4.54 22.47
C VAL A 325 -27.61 4.20 21.29
N LYS A 326 -28.19 5.22 20.64
CA LYS A 326 -29.07 5.08 19.46
C LYS A 326 -28.32 4.80 18.15
N ASN A 327 -26.99 5.00 18.10
CA ASN A 327 -26.18 4.90 16.88
C ASN A 327 -25.13 3.78 16.99
N ARG A 328 -25.48 2.63 17.59
CA ARG A 328 -24.57 1.50 17.79
C ARG A 328 -24.00 0.96 16.46
N GLU A 329 -24.84 0.85 15.43
CA GLU A 329 -24.42 0.40 14.10
C GLU A 329 -23.41 1.36 13.47
N SER A 330 -23.61 2.68 13.62
CA SER A 330 -22.61 3.66 13.19
C SER A 330 -21.29 3.49 13.96
N ALA A 331 -21.34 3.19 15.26
CA ALA A 331 -20.13 2.96 16.05
C ALA A 331 -19.38 1.71 15.58
N ASP A 332 -20.10 0.64 15.23
CA ASP A 332 -19.53 -0.58 14.69
C ASP A 332 -18.86 -0.34 13.32
N LEU A 333 -19.46 0.49 12.45
CA LEU A 333 -18.84 0.91 11.19
C LEU A 333 -17.53 1.67 11.41
N PHE A 334 -17.52 2.65 12.32
CA PHE A 334 -16.30 3.40 12.66
C PHE A 334 -15.22 2.47 13.24
N LEU A 335 -15.59 1.52 14.10
CA LEU A 335 -14.65 0.55 14.65
C LEU A 335 -14.10 -0.41 13.58
N GLY A 336 -14.92 -0.78 12.59
CA GLY A 336 -14.47 -1.54 11.42
C GLY A 336 -13.49 -0.73 10.58
N PHE A 337 -13.80 0.54 10.34
CA PHE A 337 -12.95 1.44 9.59
C PHE A 337 -11.62 1.73 10.30
N THR A 338 -11.60 2.01 11.60
CA THR A 338 -10.37 2.28 12.36
C THR A 338 -9.45 1.07 12.45
N ARG A 339 -10.00 -0.16 12.37
CA ARG A 339 -9.20 -1.39 12.24
C ARG A 339 -8.54 -1.54 10.86
N ARG A 340 -9.17 -1.00 9.82
CA ARG A 340 -8.69 -1.07 8.43
C ARG A 340 -7.75 0.09 8.08
N ILE A 341 -7.95 1.29 8.64
CA ILE A 341 -7.18 2.47 8.24
C ILE A 341 -5.67 2.34 8.49
N THR A 342 -5.28 1.63 9.55
CA THR A 342 -3.86 1.34 9.84
C THR A 342 -3.20 0.44 8.79
N ARG A 343 -3.99 -0.18 7.91
CA ARG A 343 -3.55 -1.02 6.79
C ARG A 343 -3.53 -0.26 5.46
N PHE A 344 -4.06 0.95 5.37
CA PHE A 344 -4.02 1.66 4.09
C PHE A 344 -2.61 2.19 3.83
N GLN A 345 -2.08 1.84 2.66
CA GLN A 345 -0.73 2.17 2.23
C GLN A 345 -0.73 3.28 1.17
N THR A 346 -1.91 3.64 0.65
CA THR A 346 -2.08 4.73 -0.31
C THR A 346 -3.23 5.66 0.06
N LEU A 347 -3.12 6.91 -0.40
CA LEU A 347 -4.17 7.93 -0.29
C LEU A 347 -5.43 7.49 -1.04
N GLN A 348 -5.27 6.75 -2.16
CA GLN A 348 -6.38 6.21 -2.93
C GLN A 348 -7.16 5.15 -2.13
N GLU A 349 -6.48 4.17 -1.54
CA GLU A 349 -7.10 3.18 -0.64
C GLU A 349 -7.84 3.87 0.52
N THR A 350 -7.22 4.91 1.09
CA THR A 350 -7.84 5.70 2.16
C THR A 350 -9.09 6.44 1.68
N ALA A 351 -9.03 7.07 0.50
CA ALA A 351 -10.15 7.77 -0.10
C ALA A 351 -11.33 6.83 -0.38
N ASP A 352 -11.06 5.67 -0.96
CA ASP A 352 -12.08 4.68 -1.29
C ASP A 352 -12.75 4.13 -0.02
N ALA A 353 -11.98 3.85 1.02
CA ALA A 353 -12.53 3.44 2.31
C ALA A 353 -13.34 4.56 3.00
N LEU A 354 -12.93 5.83 2.87
CA LEU A 354 -13.71 6.96 3.38
C LEU A 354 -15.03 7.12 2.64
N LYS A 355 -15.04 6.90 1.32
CA LYS A 355 -16.28 6.87 0.51
C LYS A 355 -17.20 5.76 0.97
N GLU A 356 -16.66 4.54 1.13
CA GLU A 356 -17.41 3.38 1.62
C GLU A 356 -18.06 3.68 2.98
N LEU A 357 -17.28 4.20 3.93
CA LEU A 357 -17.76 4.58 5.25
C LEU A 357 -18.86 5.65 5.16
N ALA A 358 -18.66 6.71 4.39
CA ALA A 358 -19.63 7.79 4.25
C ALA A 358 -20.95 7.32 3.63
N LEU A 359 -20.90 6.43 2.64
CA LEU A 359 -22.08 5.83 2.01
C LEU A 359 -22.85 4.92 2.99
N GLN A 360 -22.15 4.08 3.75
CA GLN A 360 -22.76 3.23 4.78
C GLN A 360 -23.41 4.06 5.89
N LEU A 361 -22.76 5.15 6.31
CA LEU A 361 -23.36 6.08 7.29
C LEU A 361 -24.59 6.79 6.74
N CYS A 362 -24.59 7.10 5.43
CA CYS A 362 -25.75 7.67 4.75
C CYS A 362 -26.93 6.70 4.75
N SER A 363 -26.71 5.43 4.39
CA SER A 363 -27.79 4.42 4.33
C SER A 363 -28.37 4.09 5.71
N LEU A 364 -27.55 4.02 6.76
CA LEU A 364 -28.06 3.83 8.13
C LEU A 364 -28.96 4.96 8.60
N SER A 365 -28.76 6.16 8.04
CA SER A 365 -29.59 7.31 8.35
C SER A 365 -30.95 7.28 7.66
N GLU A 366 -31.17 6.46 6.62
CA GLU A 366 -32.44 6.43 5.86
C GLU A 366 -33.62 5.89 6.69
N GLU A 367 -33.44 4.79 7.43
CA GLU A 367 -34.53 4.17 8.22
C GLU A 367 -34.93 4.98 9.46
N SER A 368 -33.99 5.69 10.08
CA SER A 368 -34.24 6.49 11.28
C SER A 368 -34.39 8.00 11.01
N GLY A 369 -33.92 8.47 9.87
CA GLY A 369 -33.80 9.90 9.54
C GLY A 369 -35.09 10.51 9.04
N ALA A 370 -35.86 9.82 8.17
CA ALA A 370 -37.11 10.35 7.63
C ALA A 370 -38.15 10.68 8.72
N VAL A 371 -38.31 9.78 9.70
CA VAL A 371 -39.18 10.00 10.87
C VAL A 371 -38.68 11.17 11.71
N ARG A 372 -37.37 11.23 11.96
CA ARG A 372 -36.75 12.27 12.79
C ARG A 372 -36.74 13.65 12.13
N HIS A 373 -36.62 13.69 10.81
CA HIS A 373 -36.73 14.91 10.01
C HIS A 373 -38.14 15.49 10.08
N ALA A 374 -39.15 14.64 9.92
CA ALA A 374 -40.54 15.04 10.10
C ALA A 374 -40.79 15.56 11.53
N GLU A 375 -40.34 14.84 12.56
CA GLU A 375 -40.46 15.29 13.97
C GLU A 375 -39.79 16.65 14.23
N VAL A 376 -38.61 16.89 13.67
CA VAL A 376 -37.91 18.17 13.80
C VAL A 376 -38.67 19.29 13.09
N VAL A 377 -39.19 19.04 11.89
CA VAL A 377 -39.99 20.02 11.14
C VAL A 377 -41.29 20.32 11.90
N ASP A 378 -41.97 19.30 12.42
CA ASP A 378 -43.18 19.44 13.22
C ASP A 378 -42.91 20.25 14.50
N PHE A 379 -41.79 19.98 15.18
CA PHE A 379 -41.36 20.77 16.33
C PHE A 379 -41.12 22.23 15.95
N ILE A 380 -40.45 22.49 14.83
CA ILE A 380 -40.19 23.87 14.35
C ILE A 380 -41.51 24.57 14.05
N GLN A 381 -42.44 23.91 13.34
CA GLN A 381 -43.75 24.47 13.04
C GLN A 381 -44.54 24.78 14.32
N MET A 382 -44.53 23.88 15.30
CA MET A 382 -45.14 24.07 16.61
C MET A 382 -44.50 25.24 17.37
N TYR A 383 -43.16 25.30 17.40
CA TYR A 383 -42.42 26.36 18.07
C TYR A 383 -42.74 27.74 17.47
N VAL A 384 -42.78 27.83 16.13
CA VAL A 384 -43.19 29.05 15.41
C VAL A 384 -44.62 29.44 15.80
N ARG A 385 -45.58 28.51 15.74
CA ARG A 385 -46.99 28.78 16.11
C ARG A 385 -47.14 29.26 17.55
N LYS A 386 -46.28 28.79 18.46
CA LYS A 386 -46.32 29.18 19.88
C LYS A 386 -45.64 30.53 20.15
N HIS A 387 -44.61 30.88 19.38
CA HIS A 387 -43.73 32.00 19.70
C HIS A 387 -43.66 33.09 18.61
N TYR A 388 -44.48 33.02 17.55
CA TYR A 388 -44.43 33.93 16.38
C TYR A 388 -44.40 35.42 16.73
N ALA A 389 -45.06 35.81 17.82
CA ALA A 389 -45.15 37.21 18.27
C ALA A 389 -43.82 37.81 18.75
N ARG A 390 -42.80 36.98 19.02
CA ARG A 390 -41.47 37.45 19.43
C ARG A 390 -40.75 38.12 18.25
N PRO A 391 -40.39 39.42 18.31
CA PRO A 391 -39.77 40.12 17.19
C PRO A 391 -38.40 39.60 16.78
N ASP A 392 -37.65 39.07 17.76
CA ASP A 392 -36.28 38.55 17.60
C ASP A 392 -36.23 37.09 17.12
N MET A 393 -37.39 36.46 16.91
CA MET A 393 -37.46 35.08 16.44
C MET A 393 -36.67 34.90 15.15
N SER A 394 -35.69 34.00 15.19
CA SER A 394 -34.84 33.69 14.06
C SER A 394 -34.59 32.19 13.92
N LEU A 395 -34.22 31.77 12.71
CA LEU A 395 -33.81 30.40 12.44
C LEU A 395 -32.63 29.95 13.32
N GLU A 396 -31.76 30.89 13.71
CA GLU A 396 -30.62 30.62 14.61
C GLU A 396 -31.10 30.16 16.00
N GLN A 397 -32.07 30.87 16.58
CA GLN A 397 -32.64 30.51 17.89
C GLN A 397 -33.31 29.15 17.84
N VAL A 398 -34.17 28.93 16.82
CA VAL A 398 -34.88 27.65 16.67
C VAL A 398 -33.91 26.49 16.45
N ALA A 399 -32.84 26.71 15.68
CA ALA A 399 -31.80 25.71 15.48
C ALA A 399 -31.07 25.35 16.79
N GLY A 400 -30.85 26.33 17.68
CA GLY A 400 -30.34 26.12 19.02
C GLY A 400 -31.24 25.22 19.89
N GLU A 401 -32.56 25.43 19.83
CA GLU A 401 -33.55 24.63 20.58
C GLU A 401 -33.55 23.15 20.17
N VAL A 402 -33.39 22.88 18.87
CA VAL A 402 -33.27 21.51 18.33
C VAL A 402 -31.84 20.97 18.34
N LYS A 403 -30.87 21.74 18.84
CA LYS A 403 -29.43 21.40 18.87
C LYS A 403 -28.85 21.04 17.50
N LEU A 404 -29.30 21.73 16.45
CA LEU A 404 -28.83 21.55 15.07
C LEU A 404 -28.23 22.84 14.54
N SER A 405 -27.44 22.75 13.47
CA SER A 405 -26.88 23.96 12.84
C SER A 405 -27.97 24.73 12.09
N ARG A 406 -27.93 26.06 12.10
CA ARG A 406 -28.86 26.91 11.34
C ARG A 406 -28.94 26.52 9.86
N SER A 407 -27.80 26.21 9.25
CA SER A 407 -27.75 25.85 7.82
C SER A 407 -28.50 24.54 7.56
N TYR A 408 -28.31 23.54 8.44
CA TYR A 408 -29.00 22.27 8.35
C TYR A 408 -30.51 22.43 8.53
N VAL A 409 -30.94 23.13 9.59
CA VAL A 409 -32.36 23.37 9.86
C VAL A 409 -33.02 24.15 8.72
N GLY A 410 -32.36 25.15 8.17
CA GLY A 410 -32.87 25.91 7.03
C GLY A 410 -33.06 25.06 5.77
N LYS A 411 -32.10 24.19 5.45
CA LYS A 411 -32.20 23.25 4.32
C LYS A 411 -33.31 22.24 4.56
N LEU A 412 -33.35 21.64 5.76
CA LEU A 412 -34.33 20.64 6.14
C LEU A 412 -35.76 21.21 6.08
N PHE A 413 -35.98 22.36 6.69
CA PHE A 413 -37.29 23.02 6.70
C PHE A 413 -37.73 23.40 5.29
N LYS A 414 -36.82 23.93 4.45
CA LYS A 414 -37.16 24.28 3.07
C LYS A 414 -37.46 23.05 2.20
N ALA A 415 -36.74 21.94 2.42
CA ALA A 415 -36.98 20.70 1.69
C ALA A 415 -38.35 20.08 2.03
N HIS A 416 -38.75 20.15 3.30
CA HIS A 416 -40.04 19.59 3.75
C HIS A 416 -41.24 20.52 3.55
N CYS A 417 -41.09 21.82 3.81
CA CYS A 417 -42.19 22.78 3.77
C CYS A 417 -42.30 23.55 2.45
N GLU A 418 -41.36 23.34 1.52
CA GLU A 418 -41.20 24.10 0.26
C GLU A 418 -41.06 25.63 0.42
N LEU A 419 -40.96 26.11 1.66
CA LEU A 419 -40.88 27.51 2.05
C LEU A 419 -39.63 27.76 2.91
N SER A 420 -39.05 28.95 2.81
CA SER A 420 -38.02 29.32 3.78
C SER A 420 -38.64 29.52 5.17
N PHE A 421 -37.84 29.34 6.23
CA PHE A 421 -38.29 29.57 7.61
C PHE A 421 -38.90 30.98 7.80
N ASN A 422 -38.27 32.01 7.22
CA ASN A 422 -38.76 33.38 7.35
C ASN A 422 -40.08 33.59 6.60
N ASP A 423 -40.26 32.96 5.44
CA ASP A 423 -41.52 33.04 4.69
C ASP A 423 -42.65 32.37 5.48
N TYR A 424 -42.37 31.20 6.08
CA TYR A 424 -43.33 30.51 6.93
C TYR A 424 -43.68 31.32 8.20
N LEU A 425 -42.68 31.88 8.89
CA LEU A 425 -42.91 32.75 10.06
C LEU A 425 -43.78 33.95 9.69
N ASN A 426 -43.49 34.60 8.56
CA ASN A 426 -44.29 35.74 8.11
C ASN A 426 -45.71 35.30 7.73
N ALA A 427 -45.91 34.15 7.10
CA ALA A 427 -47.24 33.62 6.79
C ALA A 427 -48.07 33.42 8.07
N VAL A 428 -47.49 32.80 9.11
CA VAL A 428 -48.16 32.61 10.42
C VAL A 428 -48.49 33.96 11.07
N ARG A 429 -47.55 34.93 11.06
CA ARG A 429 -47.79 36.28 11.61
C ARG A 429 -48.91 37.00 10.87
N LEU A 430 -48.96 36.90 9.55
CA LEU A 430 -49.98 37.53 8.71
C LEU A 430 -51.34 36.87 8.86
N GLU A 431 -51.40 35.55 9.07
CA GLU A 431 -52.63 34.84 9.41
C GLU A 431 -53.21 35.34 10.74
N LYS A 432 -52.37 35.48 11.77
CA LYS A 432 -52.77 36.05 13.06
C LYS A 432 -53.13 37.52 12.99
N ALA A 433 -52.44 38.31 12.19
CA ALA A 433 -52.82 39.70 11.94
C ALA A 433 -54.19 39.81 11.28
N ARG A 434 -54.51 38.91 10.34
CA ARG A 434 -55.83 38.84 9.69
C ARG A 434 -56.94 38.55 10.70
N GLU A 435 -56.72 37.59 11.60
CA GLU A 435 -57.65 37.28 12.69
C GLU A 435 -57.90 38.50 13.59
N LEU A 436 -56.84 39.22 14.00
CA LEU A 436 -56.95 40.41 14.85
C LEU A 436 -57.64 41.57 14.11
N LEU A 437 -57.34 41.80 12.84
CA LEU A 437 -57.99 42.82 12.03
C LEU A 437 -59.51 42.62 11.89
N ALA A 438 -59.95 41.36 11.91
CA ALA A 438 -61.35 40.96 11.80
C ALA A 438 -62.09 40.94 13.15
N SER A 439 -61.38 40.71 14.25
CA SER A 439 -61.97 40.48 15.58
C SER A 439 -61.78 41.63 16.58
N THR A 440 -60.86 42.57 16.32
CA THR A 440 -60.55 43.68 17.23
C THR A 440 -60.58 45.04 16.53
N GLU A 441 -60.71 46.10 17.32
CA GLU A 441 -60.61 47.49 16.83
C GLU A 441 -59.19 48.08 16.93
N ASP A 442 -58.21 47.29 17.36
CA ASP A 442 -56.82 47.74 17.57
C ASP A 442 -56.25 48.40 16.31
N SER A 443 -55.42 49.44 16.48
CA SER A 443 -54.81 50.11 15.33
C SER A 443 -53.92 49.15 14.53
N VAL A 444 -53.77 49.39 13.22
CA VAL A 444 -52.88 48.55 12.37
C VAL A 444 -51.45 48.52 12.91
N GLN A 445 -50.99 49.63 13.49
CA GLN A 445 -49.68 49.69 14.15
C GLN A 445 -49.63 48.76 15.37
N SER A 446 -50.65 48.80 16.25
CA SER A 446 -50.69 47.92 17.42
C SER A 446 -50.74 46.45 17.01
N ILE A 447 -51.54 46.09 16.01
CA ILE A 447 -51.62 44.71 15.50
C ILE A 447 -50.25 44.26 14.93
N SER A 448 -49.58 45.14 14.18
CA SER A 448 -48.23 44.87 13.64
C SER A 448 -47.25 44.52 14.76
N GLU A 449 -47.25 45.29 15.85
CA GLU A 449 -46.43 45.06 17.03
C GLU A 449 -46.82 43.77 17.76
N GLN A 450 -48.11 43.50 17.93
CA GLN A 450 -48.63 42.29 18.59
C GLN A 450 -48.23 41.00 17.87
N VAL A 451 -48.18 41.00 16.53
CA VAL A 451 -47.75 39.83 15.75
C VAL A 451 -46.23 39.75 15.59
N GLY A 452 -45.46 40.66 16.21
CA GLY A 452 -44.00 40.62 16.23
C GLY A 452 -43.32 41.29 15.03
N ILE A 453 -44.03 42.13 14.26
CA ILE A 453 -43.46 42.93 13.17
C ILE A 453 -43.41 44.40 13.61
N LEU A 454 -42.30 44.81 14.22
CA LEU A 454 -42.15 46.16 14.78
C LEU A 454 -42.14 47.28 13.73
N ASN A 455 -41.74 46.96 12.49
CA ASN A 455 -41.76 47.93 11.40
C ASN A 455 -43.12 47.87 10.68
N THR A 456 -44.00 48.80 11.01
CA THR A 456 -45.34 48.90 10.43
C THR A 456 -45.33 49.05 8.90
N THR A 457 -44.38 49.79 8.32
CA THR A 457 -44.25 49.94 6.86
C THR A 457 -43.93 48.61 6.18
N TYR A 458 -43.05 47.82 6.81
CA TYR A 458 -42.72 46.49 6.34
C TYR A 458 -43.91 45.53 6.48
N PHE A 459 -44.66 45.62 7.58
CA PHE A 459 -45.91 44.88 7.76
C PHE A 459 -46.94 45.19 6.67
N TYR A 460 -47.17 46.47 6.34
CA TYR A 460 -48.07 46.86 5.24
C TYR A 460 -47.66 46.23 3.91
N THR A 461 -46.35 46.22 3.63
CA THR A 461 -45.80 45.63 2.40
C THR A 461 -46.01 44.12 2.35
N LEU A 462 -45.70 43.43 3.45
CA LEU A 462 -45.92 41.99 3.58
C LEU A 462 -47.39 41.60 3.46
N PHE A 463 -48.28 42.28 4.20
CA PHE A 463 -49.70 42.00 4.20
C PHE A 463 -50.32 42.23 2.81
N LYS A 464 -50.01 43.36 2.18
CA LYS A 464 -50.49 43.66 0.82
C LYS A 464 -49.95 42.66 -0.20
N LYS A 465 -48.69 42.23 -0.08
CA LYS A 465 -48.12 41.20 -0.96
C LYS A 465 -48.83 39.85 -0.80
N HIS A 466 -49.18 39.48 0.44
CA HIS A 466 -49.78 38.18 0.75
C HIS A 466 -51.27 38.11 0.42
N TYR A 467 -52.05 39.15 0.77
CA TYR A 467 -53.51 39.18 0.62
C TYR A 467 -53.99 40.06 -0.54
N GLN A 468 -53.09 40.70 -1.29
CA GLN A 468 -53.36 41.61 -2.41
C GLN A 468 -54.11 42.92 -2.07
N ILE A 469 -54.43 43.15 -0.79
CA ILE A 469 -55.09 44.36 -0.29
C ILE A 469 -54.41 44.85 0.99
N SER A 470 -54.58 46.14 1.32
CA SER A 470 -53.99 46.69 2.54
C SER A 470 -54.74 46.22 3.81
N PRO A 471 -54.08 46.18 4.98
CA PRO A 471 -54.73 45.90 6.27
C PRO A 471 -55.98 46.74 6.53
N ALA A 472 -55.93 48.04 6.20
CA ALA A 472 -57.05 48.96 6.36
C ALA A 472 -58.20 48.64 5.40
N GLN A 473 -57.89 48.29 4.14
CA GLN A 473 -58.89 47.84 3.17
C GLN A 473 -59.54 46.53 3.60
N PHE A 474 -58.74 45.55 4.08
CA PHE A 474 -59.22 44.28 4.61
C PHE A 474 -60.22 44.50 5.75
N ARG A 475 -59.87 45.32 6.74
CA ARG A 475 -60.78 45.64 7.86
C ARG A 475 -62.06 46.31 7.38
N SER A 476 -61.97 47.28 6.46
CA SER A 476 -63.15 47.96 5.93
C SER A 476 -64.08 47.01 5.17
N GLN A 477 -63.53 46.08 4.37
CA GLN A 477 -64.32 45.09 3.64
C GLN A 477 -64.99 44.12 4.61
N HIS A 478 -64.24 43.58 5.56
CA HIS A 478 -64.77 42.64 6.55
C HIS A 478 -65.87 43.28 7.42
N ALA A 479 -65.70 44.54 7.86
CA ALA A 479 -66.73 45.25 8.61
C ALA A 479 -68.02 45.50 7.82
N ILE A 480 -67.93 45.68 6.49
CA ILE A 480 -69.09 45.81 5.60
C ILE A 480 -69.80 44.46 5.43
N GLU A 481 -69.04 43.37 5.32
CA GLU A 481 -69.58 42.01 5.19
C GLU A 481 -70.29 41.55 6.46
N THR A 482 -69.71 41.78 7.64
CA THR A 482 -70.35 41.43 8.92
C THR A 482 -71.66 42.21 9.15
N LYS A 483 -71.73 43.48 8.72
CA LYS A 483 -72.94 44.31 8.80
C LYS A 483 -74.03 43.93 7.79
N LYS A 484 -73.69 43.21 6.72
CA LYS A 484 -74.67 42.68 5.75
C LYS A 484 -75.21 41.30 6.16
N ALA A 485 -74.48 40.58 7.01
CA ALA A 485 -74.84 39.26 7.50
C ALA A 485 -75.64 39.27 8.82
N GLN A 486 -75.61 40.40 9.55
CA GLN A 486 -76.51 40.73 10.67
C GLN A 486 -77.74 41.46 10.14
#